data_AF-A0A1N7K184-F1
#
_entry.id   AF-A0A1N7K184-F1
#
_cell.length_a   1.000
_cell.length_b   1.000
_cell.length_c   1.000
_cell.angle_alpha   90.00
_cell.angle_beta   90.00
_cell.angle_gamma   90.00
#
_symmetry.space_group_name_H-M   'P 1'
#
loop_
_entity.id
_entity.type
_entity.pdbx_description
1 polymer ?
#
loop_
_entity_poly.entity_id
_entity_poly.type
_entity_poly.pdbx_seq_one_letter_code
_entity_poly.pdbx_strand_id
1 'polypeptide(L)'
;METFALKIFLCSGILLSLYHWFLAKEKTLVFNRFYLIFSLIFSLIIPFLTIELSEFTKEKPMLLIEQEIPQPILTGQIIEEKSFDFTQIIMTVYFLIAVFLLAKFIFSILKIKNLKGRKIIYKSRNVILIKQDLAPFSFWNTIYISEKSFTDFEIDERVFLHEEIHIQQKHSLDLIFIELIKSILWLNPFFYFYKNAMINNHEFLADEEVINQNTDIKNYQELILQEVMKQQNLTLTHQFNFNNTKKRFIMMTKQNSKFAKAKKMIALPLFAITTVVFAEKVYANDKISAPEIKLEKKFQNEKVLFSQEFFKKVKTDTISPKKARETKAEIKKITPDEINANDAPPVAAPKIVQTGEQIPAEYPGGIHVMRMFVGNNFDSGVFDKNTTGTMKTSIFISIDENGKTTKIKTEGGNMVFNKEAERVVKLATDNKTWKPAIENGIPVKSVFKLPLTMRFN
;
A
#
# COMPACT_ATOMS: atom_id res chain seq x y z
N MET A 1 -3.54 -0.34 -0.77
CA MET A 1 -3.74 -0.20 -2.23
C MET A 1 -3.50 1.23 -2.71
N GLU A 2 -4.02 2.23 -2.01
CA GLU A 2 -3.87 3.66 -2.39
C GLU A 2 -2.41 4.09 -2.56
N THR A 3 -1.52 3.65 -1.67
CA THR A 3 -0.08 3.93 -1.75
C THR A 3 0.55 3.37 -3.03
N PHE A 4 0.16 2.18 -3.49
CA PHE A 4 0.68 1.58 -4.73
C PHE A 4 0.21 2.35 -5.96
N ALA A 5 -1.07 2.73 -6.02
CA ALA A 5 -1.60 3.50 -7.15
C ALA A 5 -0.88 4.85 -7.31
N LEU A 6 -0.63 5.55 -6.19
CA LEU A 6 0.12 6.81 -6.20
C LEU A 6 1.58 6.61 -6.63
N LYS A 7 2.25 5.55 -6.15
CA LYS A 7 3.61 5.19 -6.58
C LYS A 7 3.68 4.93 -8.09
N ILE A 8 2.72 4.18 -8.66
CA ILE A 8 2.61 3.95 -10.11
C ILE A 8 2.44 5.28 -10.86
N PHE A 9 1.56 6.15 -10.37
CA PHE A 9 1.25 7.44 -10.99
C PHE A 9 2.49 8.33 -11.08
N LEU A 10 3.20 8.49 -9.96
CA LEU A 10 4.41 9.32 -9.89
C LEU A 10 5.57 8.70 -10.68
N CYS A 11 5.78 7.39 -10.55
CA CYS A 11 6.87 6.69 -11.25
C CYS A 11 6.69 6.78 -12.77
N SER A 12 5.48 6.49 -13.28
CA SER A 12 5.17 6.60 -14.71
C SER A 12 5.33 8.03 -15.24
N GLY A 13 4.91 9.05 -14.48
CA GLY A 13 5.09 10.45 -14.87
C GLY A 13 6.56 10.88 -14.94
N ILE A 14 7.39 10.50 -13.97
CA ILE A 14 8.82 10.83 -13.94
C ILE A 14 9.57 10.19 -15.12
N LEU A 15 9.33 8.90 -15.35
CA LEU A 15 9.98 8.17 -16.45
C LEU A 15 9.54 8.70 -17.82
N LEU A 16 8.28 9.05 -17.98
CA LEU A 16 7.78 9.64 -19.22
C LEU A 16 8.36 11.05 -19.47
N SER A 17 8.60 11.82 -18.40
CA SER A 17 9.21 13.15 -18.50
C SER A 17 10.63 13.10 -19.07
N LEU A 18 11.44 12.10 -18.66
CA LEU A 18 12.75 11.86 -19.26
C LEU A 18 12.64 11.61 -20.77
N TYR A 19 11.66 10.82 -21.19
CA TYR A 19 11.41 10.58 -22.61
C TYR A 19 11.17 11.89 -23.37
N HIS A 20 10.21 12.70 -22.92
CA HIS A 20 9.83 13.92 -23.64
C HIS A 20 10.95 14.98 -23.66
N TRP A 21 11.69 15.13 -22.57
CA TRP A 21 12.73 16.16 -22.49
C TRP A 21 14.02 15.82 -23.22
N PHE A 22 14.38 14.53 -23.27
CA PHE A 22 15.67 14.08 -23.81
C PHE A 22 15.52 13.16 -25.02
N LEU A 23 14.83 12.01 -24.88
CA LEU A 23 14.86 10.93 -25.86
C LEU A 23 14.00 11.20 -27.10
N ALA A 24 12.82 11.81 -26.93
CA ALA A 24 11.90 12.14 -28.02
C ALA A 24 12.50 13.13 -29.04
N LYS A 25 13.59 13.81 -28.66
CA LYS A 25 14.32 14.75 -29.51
C LYS A 25 15.44 14.08 -30.31
N GLU A 26 15.75 12.81 -30.08
CA GLU A 26 16.80 12.08 -30.79
C GLU A 26 16.21 11.07 -31.78
N LYS A 27 16.94 10.79 -32.86
CA LYS A 27 16.63 9.76 -33.87
C LYS A 27 17.05 8.36 -33.41
N THR A 28 17.13 8.12 -32.10
CA THR A 28 17.41 6.79 -31.51
C THR A 28 16.12 5.99 -31.38
N LEU A 29 15.40 5.83 -32.49
CA LEU A 29 14.00 5.43 -32.50
C LEU A 29 13.76 4.03 -31.92
N VAL A 30 14.63 3.07 -32.23
CA VAL A 30 14.55 1.69 -31.69
C VAL A 30 14.74 1.69 -30.18
N PHE A 31 15.74 2.43 -29.67
CA PHE A 31 15.95 2.57 -28.23
C PHE A 31 14.75 3.24 -27.55
N ASN A 32 14.18 4.27 -28.18
CA ASN A 32 13.01 4.97 -27.67
C ASN A 32 11.81 4.03 -27.53
N ARG A 33 11.59 3.11 -28.49
CA ARG A 33 10.55 2.08 -28.42
C ARG A 33 10.73 1.20 -27.19
N PHE A 34 11.93 0.63 -27.03
CA PHE A 34 12.25 -0.22 -25.88
C PHE A 34 12.12 0.53 -24.56
N TYR A 35 12.60 1.77 -24.49
CA TYR A 35 12.48 2.61 -23.31
C TYR A 35 11.01 2.84 -22.92
N LEU A 36 10.14 3.17 -23.88
CA LEU A 36 8.73 3.43 -23.61
C LEU A 36 8.02 2.18 -23.05
N ILE A 37 8.24 1.01 -23.66
CA ILE A 37 7.64 -0.25 -23.19
C ILE A 37 8.21 -0.65 -21.82
N PHE A 38 9.54 -0.60 -21.69
CA PHE A 38 10.22 -1.00 -20.46
C PHE A 38 9.86 -0.08 -19.29
N SER A 39 9.90 1.24 -19.48
CA SER A 39 9.55 2.20 -18.41
C SER A 39 8.09 2.08 -17.98
N LEU A 40 7.18 1.79 -18.90
CA LEU A 40 5.79 1.52 -18.60
C LEU A 40 5.66 0.27 -17.70
N ILE A 41 6.24 -0.86 -18.13
CA ILE A 41 6.24 -2.12 -17.35
C ILE A 41 6.89 -1.91 -15.98
N PHE A 42 8.05 -1.27 -15.96
CA PHE A 42 8.82 -0.97 -14.76
C PHE A 42 8.01 -0.15 -13.76
N SER A 43 7.30 0.89 -14.22
CA SER A 43 6.45 1.71 -13.35
C SER A 43 5.30 0.93 -12.69
N LEU A 44 4.83 -0.14 -13.34
CA LEU A 44 3.80 -1.03 -12.80
C LEU A 44 4.37 -2.03 -11.79
N ILE A 45 5.59 -2.52 -12.01
CA ILE A 45 6.20 -3.60 -11.20
C ILE A 45 6.88 -3.06 -9.94
N ILE A 46 7.59 -1.93 -10.04
CA ILE A 46 8.48 -1.42 -8.98
C ILE A 46 7.81 -1.26 -7.62
N PRO A 47 6.58 -0.74 -7.50
CA PRO A 47 5.93 -0.59 -6.21
C PRO A 47 5.73 -1.93 -5.47
N PHE A 48 5.77 -3.06 -6.17
CA PHE A 48 5.63 -4.41 -5.62
C PHE A 48 6.98 -5.07 -5.28
N LEU A 49 8.11 -4.45 -5.63
CA LEU A 49 9.44 -4.97 -5.28
C LEU A 49 9.84 -4.51 -3.88
N THR A 50 10.41 -5.42 -3.10
CA THR A 50 10.95 -5.15 -1.77
C THR A 50 12.47 -5.04 -1.81
N ILE A 51 13.03 -3.97 -1.24
CA ILE A 51 14.46 -3.78 -1.04
C ILE A 51 14.77 -3.94 0.44
N GLU A 52 15.73 -4.80 0.75
CA GLU A 52 16.28 -4.94 2.10
C GLU A 52 17.34 -3.86 2.34
N LEU A 53 17.12 -2.97 3.30
CA LEU A 53 18.15 -2.02 3.77
C LEU A 53 18.54 -2.37 5.22
N SER A 54 19.84 -2.47 5.49
CA SER A 54 20.34 -2.48 6.87
C SER A 54 20.13 -1.11 7.50
N GLU A 55 19.52 -1.05 8.69
CA GLU A 55 19.43 0.20 9.44
C GLU A 55 20.85 0.67 9.81
N PHE A 56 21.26 1.85 9.34
CA PHE A 56 22.22 2.65 10.10
C PHE A 56 21.50 3.07 11.37
N THR A 57 22.08 2.74 12.52
CA THR A 57 21.59 3.08 13.86
C THR A 57 21.38 4.59 14.00
N LYS A 58 20.20 5.08 13.63
CA LYS A 58 19.69 6.35 14.12
C LYS A 58 19.27 6.09 15.56
N GLU A 59 19.96 6.72 16.50
CA GLU A 59 19.55 6.77 17.90
C GLU A 59 18.06 7.15 17.96
N LYS A 60 17.23 6.21 18.43
CA LYS A 60 15.79 6.42 18.53
C LYS A 60 15.52 7.39 19.68
N PRO A 61 14.70 8.43 19.47
CA PRO A 61 14.34 9.37 20.53
C PRO A 61 13.52 8.69 21.64
N MET A 62 13.64 9.30 22.82
CA MET A 62 13.07 8.94 24.11
C MET A 62 11.53 8.76 24.09
N LEU A 63 11.06 7.82 24.91
CA LEU A 63 9.67 7.41 25.02
C LEU A 63 8.87 8.47 25.81
N LEU A 64 7.97 9.18 25.11
CA LEU A 64 6.93 10.00 25.73
C LEU A 64 5.71 9.10 26.00
N ILE A 65 5.39 8.90 27.29
CA ILE A 65 4.16 8.24 27.71
C ILE A 65 3.09 9.33 27.74
N GLU A 66 2.24 9.35 26.72
CA GLU A 66 1.10 10.27 26.67
C GLU A 66 -0.01 9.75 27.58
N GLN A 67 -0.46 10.60 28.49
CA GLN A 67 -1.42 10.29 29.54
C GLN A 67 -2.83 10.56 29.01
N GLU A 68 -3.51 9.52 28.50
CA GLU A 68 -4.97 9.61 28.30
C GLU A 68 -5.69 9.24 29.61
N ILE A 69 -6.49 10.17 30.12
CA ILE A 69 -7.44 9.95 31.21
C ILE A 69 -8.52 9.00 30.67
N PRO A 70 -8.71 7.80 31.25
CA PRO A 70 -9.80 6.93 30.82
C PRO A 70 -11.12 7.54 31.26
N GLN A 71 -11.87 8.11 30.32
CA GLN A 71 -13.28 8.45 30.54
C GLN A 71 -14.13 7.17 30.47
N PRO A 72 -15.10 6.99 31.38
CA PRO A 72 -16.06 5.89 31.27
C PRO A 72 -16.95 6.14 30.04
N ILE A 73 -16.80 5.31 29.01
CA ILE A 73 -17.78 5.23 27.93
C ILE A 73 -18.92 4.36 28.47
N LEU A 74 -20.07 5.00 28.76
CA LEU A 74 -21.33 4.29 28.92
C LEU A 74 -21.54 3.44 27.66
N THR A 75 -21.66 2.13 27.82
CA THR A 75 -22.08 1.24 26.74
C THR A 75 -23.57 1.48 26.49
N GLY A 76 -23.89 2.61 25.87
CA GLY A 76 -25.10 2.69 25.06
C GLY A 76 -25.01 1.61 24.00
N GLN A 77 -26.14 0.98 23.65
CA GLN A 77 -26.21 0.17 22.44
C GLN A 77 -25.61 0.99 21.32
N ILE A 78 -24.44 0.56 20.84
CA ILE A 78 -23.92 1.02 19.56
C ILE A 78 -24.95 0.48 18.57
N ILE A 79 -25.91 1.31 18.20
CA ILE A 79 -26.44 1.22 16.86
C ILE A 79 -25.19 1.38 16.02
N GLU A 80 -24.71 0.31 15.40
CA GLU A 80 -23.83 0.45 14.24
C GLU A 80 -24.65 1.31 13.28
N GLU A 81 -24.50 2.63 13.36
CA GLU A 81 -24.73 3.44 12.19
C GLU A 81 -23.81 2.82 11.17
N LYS A 82 -24.42 2.06 10.27
CA LYS A 82 -23.77 1.47 9.11
C LYS A 82 -23.31 2.65 8.29
N SER A 83 -22.16 3.21 8.67
CA SER A 83 -21.58 4.35 8.00
C SER A 83 -21.42 3.89 6.57
N PHE A 84 -22.03 4.67 5.68
CA PHE A 84 -22.07 4.31 4.29
C PHE A 84 -20.63 4.24 3.79
N ASP A 85 -20.16 3.04 3.46
CA ASP A 85 -18.78 2.84 3.06
C ASP A 85 -18.58 3.37 1.64
N PHE A 86 -18.26 4.66 1.56
CA PHE A 86 -17.92 5.33 0.32
C PHE A 86 -16.76 4.63 -0.41
N THR A 87 -15.88 3.92 0.30
CA THR A 87 -14.78 3.15 -0.29
C THR A 87 -15.32 2.05 -1.19
N GLN A 88 -16.31 1.29 -0.73
CA GLN A 88 -16.91 0.21 -1.51
C GLN A 88 -17.57 0.74 -2.78
N ILE A 89 -18.19 1.92 -2.71
CA ILE A 89 -18.85 2.55 -3.86
C ILE A 89 -17.84 3.09 -4.85
N ILE A 90 -16.81 3.79 -4.39
CA ILE A 90 -15.72 4.27 -5.23
C ILE A 90 -15.05 3.08 -5.95
N MET A 91 -14.78 1.99 -5.23
CA MET A 91 -14.22 0.77 -5.82
C MET A 91 -15.18 0.13 -6.83
N THR A 92 -16.47 0.06 -6.53
CA THR A 92 -17.49 -0.48 -7.45
C THR A 92 -17.59 0.34 -8.73
N VAL A 93 -17.67 1.67 -8.62
CA VAL A 93 -17.69 2.60 -9.75
C VAL A 93 -16.40 2.49 -10.56
N TYR A 94 -15.25 2.42 -9.90
CA TYR A 94 -13.96 2.24 -10.55
C TYR A 94 -13.92 0.97 -11.41
N PHE A 95 -14.34 -0.17 -10.85
CA PHE A 95 -14.40 -1.44 -11.58
C PHE A 95 -15.43 -1.42 -12.72
N LEU A 96 -16.59 -0.80 -12.52
CA LEU A 96 -17.62 -0.68 -13.55
C LEU A 96 -17.10 0.11 -14.76
N ILE A 97 -16.43 1.25 -14.51
CA ILE A 97 -15.79 2.06 -15.56
C ILE A 97 -14.68 1.25 -16.26
N ALA A 98 -13.83 0.55 -15.49
CA ALA A 98 -12.76 -0.27 -16.05
C ALA A 98 -13.31 -1.38 -16.96
N VAL A 99 -14.37 -2.09 -16.56
CA VAL A 99 -15.06 -3.11 -17.37
C VAL A 99 -15.66 -2.51 -18.62
N PHE A 100 -16.32 -1.35 -18.52
CA PHE A 100 -16.87 -0.65 -19.68
C PHE A 100 -15.79 -0.25 -20.68
N LEU A 101 -14.66 0.31 -20.22
CA LEU A 101 -13.53 0.67 -21.07
C LEU A 101 -12.90 -0.55 -21.73
N LEU A 102 -12.78 -1.66 -20.98
CA LEU A 102 -12.28 -2.92 -21.51
C LEU A 102 -13.21 -3.50 -22.58
N ALA A 103 -14.53 -3.46 -22.37
CA ALA A 103 -15.51 -3.87 -23.36
C ALA A 103 -15.45 -3.00 -24.62
N LYS A 104 -15.33 -1.67 -24.46
CA LYS A 104 -15.12 -0.74 -25.58
C LYS A 104 -13.84 -1.07 -26.36
N PHE A 105 -12.75 -1.38 -25.66
CA PHE A 105 -11.49 -1.81 -26.27
C PHE A 105 -11.65 -3.10 -27.08
N ILE A 106 -12.28 -4.12 -26.51
CA ILE A 106 -12.57 -5.39 -27.20
C ILE A 106 -13.44 -5.14 -28.43
N PHE A 107 -14.51 -4.34 -28.31
CA PHE A 107 -15.37 -3.98 -29.42
C PHE A 107 -14.61 -3.27 -30.54
N SER A 108 -13.64 -2.40 -30.21
CA SER A 108 -12.79 -1.75 -31.19
C SER A 108 -11.97 -2.75 -32.01
N ILE A 109 -11.42 -3.79 -31.36
CA ILE A 109 -10.67 -4.86 -32.06
C ILE A 109 -11.62 -5.67 -32.96
N LEU A 110 -12.80 -6.04 -32.44
CA LEU A 110 -13.81 -6.77 -33.21
C LEU A 110 -14.29 -5.97 -34.42
N LYS A 111 -14.48 -4.65 -34.27
CA LYS A 111 -14.87 -3.75 -35.36
C LYS A 111 -13.86 -3.80 -36.52
N ILE A 112 -12.56 -3.78 -36.21
CA ILE A 112 -11.49 -3.89 -37.24
C ILE A 112 -11.53 -5.26 -37.91
N LYS A 113 -11.61 -6.35 -37.13
CA LYS A 113 -11.65 -7.72 -37.67
C LYS A 113 -12.90 -8.01 -38.51
N ASN A 114 -14.01 -7.33 -38.23
CA ASN A 114 -15.27 -7.48 -38.93
C ASN A 114 -15.42 -6.54 -40.14
N LEU A 115 -14.38 -5.77 -40.50
CA LEU A 115 -14.41 -4.96 -41.72
C LEU A 115 -14.60 -5.86 -42.94
N LYS A 116 -15.70 -5.62 -43.67
CA LYS A 116 -16.03 -6.36 -44.89
C LYS A 116 -15.20 -5.83 -46.05
N GLY A 117 -14.65 -6.74 -46.84
CA GLY A 117 -13.83 -6.41 -48.00
C GLY A 117 -13.40 -7.64 -48.80
N ARG A 118 -12.87 -7.42 -50.00
CA ARG A 118 -12.29 -8.48 -50.82
C ARG A 118 -10.89 -8.82 -50.30
N LYS A 119 -10.67 -10.08 -49.94
CA LYS A 119 -9.36 -10.57 -49.52
C LYS A 119 -8.49 -10.85 -50.74
N ILE A 120 -7.28 -10.31 -50.76
CA ILE A 120 -6.27 -10.57 -51.79
C ILE A 120 -4.92 -10.83 -51.12
N ILE A 121 -4.01 -11.47 -51.87
CA ILE A 121 -2.59 -11.55 -51.51
C ILE A 121 -1.85 -10.59 -52.45
N TYR A 122 -1.16 -9.61 -51.88
CA TYR A 122 -0.38 -8.63 -52.64
C TYR A 122 1.01 -8.53 -52.00
N LYS A 123 2.07 -8.65 -52.83
CA LYS A 123 3.48 -8.72 -52.40
C LYS A 123 3.70 -9.66 -51.19
N SER A 124 3.14 -10.87 -51.25
CA SER A 124 3.22 -11.88 -50.19
C SER A 124 2.61 -11.48 -48.83
N ARG A 125 1.72 -10.50 -48.80
CA ARG A 125 0.97 -10.07 -47.61
C ARG A 125 -0.53 -10.21 -47.79
N ASN A 126 -1.22 -10.45 -46.67
CA ASN A 126 -2.67 -10.45 -46.62
C ASN A 126 -3.18 -9.01 -46.69
N VAL A 127 -3.95 -8.71 -47.73
CA VAL A 127 -4.58 -7.41 -47.93
C VAL A 127 -6.09 -7.56 -48.01
N ILE A 128 -6.82 -6.67 -47.34
CA ILE A 128 -8.27 -6.58 -47.43
C ILE A 128 -8.61 -5.26 -48.12
N LEU A 129 -9.19 -5.36 -49.32
CA LEU A 129 -9.73 -4.23 -50.04
C LEU A 129 -11.10 -3.87 -49.45
N ILE A 130 -11.19 -2.72 -48.78
CA ILE A 130 -12.40 -2.24 -48.12
C ILE A 130 -13.16 -1.26 -49.02
N LYS A 131 -14.49 -1.33 -48.97
CA LYS A 131 -15.36 -0.39 -49.70
C LYS A 131 -15.37 1.02 -49.11
N GLN A 132 -14.96 1.16 -47.86
CA GLN A 132 -14.90 2.43 -47.15
C GLN A 132 -13.71 3.24 -47.64
N ASP A 133 -13.92 4.55 -47.79
CA ASP A 133 -12.90 5.49 -48.24
C ASP A 133 -12.03 5.94 -47.05
N LEU A 134 -11.14 5.05 -46.62
CA LEU A 134 -10.19 5.27 -45.53
C LEU A 134 -8.76 5.26 -46.08
N ALA A 135 -7.83 5.95 -45.40
CA ALA A 135 -6.42 5.79 -45.73
C ALA A 135 -5.99 4.34 -45.46
N PRO A 136 -4.98 3.86 -46.20
CA PRO A 136 -4.36 2.58 -45.89
C PRO A 136 -3.94 2.52 -44.41
N PHE A 137 -4.20 1.37 -43.79
CA PHE A 137 -3.75 1.10 -42.42
C PHE A 137 -3.52 -0.39 -42.24
N SER A 138 -2.69 -0.74 -41.27
CA SER A 138 -2.36 -2.12 -40.94
C SER A 138 -2.77 -2.47 -39.52
N PHE A 139 -3.21 -3.70 -39.33
CA PHE A 139 -3.52 -4.23 -38.01
C PHE A 139 -3.16 -5.72 -37.92
N TRP A 140 -2.37 -6.06 -36.89
CA TRP A 140 -1.92 -7.41 -36.57
C TRP A 140 -1.06 -8.08 -37.66
N ASN A 141 -1.69 -8.62 -38.71
CA ASN A 141 -1.01 -9.27 -39.84
C ASN A 141 -1.78 -9.04 -41.16
N THR A 142 -2.49 -7.92 -41.25
CA THR A 142 -3.35 -7.61 -42.40
C THR A 142 -3.27 -6.12 -42.70
N ILE A 143 -3.10 -5.79 -43.98
CA ILE A 143 -3.15 -4.42 -44.49
C ILE A 143 -4.55 -4.18 -45.05
N TYR A 144 -5.15 -3.06 -44.70
CA TYR A 144 -6.47 -2.64 -45.18
C TYR A 144 -6.26 -1.46 -46.12
N ILE A 145 -6.79 -1.57 -47.35
CA ILE A 145 -6.64 -0.57 -48.40
C ILE A 145 -8.01 -0.28 -48.97
N SER A 146 -8.35 0.98 -49.24
CA SER A 146 -9.61 1.30 -49.91
C SER A 146 -9.61 0.80 -51.36
N GLU A 147 -10.75 0.26 -51.82
CA GLU A 147 -10.91 -0.16 -53.22
C GLU A 147 -10.67 1.00 -54.20
N LYS A 148 -10.90 2.25 -53.76
CA LYS A 148 -10.68 3.45 -54.56
C LYS A 148 -9.21 3.86 -54.70
N SER A 149 -8.39 3.64 -53.65
CA SER A 149 -6.96 3.96 -53.69
C SER A 149 -6.13 2.87 -54.39
N PHE A 150 -6.72 1.70 -54.61
CA PHE A 150 -6.11 0.59 -55.33
C PHE A 150 -6.43 0.67 -56.82
N THR A 151 -5.86 1.67 -57.49
CA THR A 151 -6.05 1.94 -58.93
C THR A 151 -5.14 1.05 -59.76
N ASP A 152 -5.60 0.57 -60.92
CA ASP A 152 -4.82 -0.26 -61.85
C ASP A 152 -4.18 -1.51 -61.20
N PHE A 153 -4.81 -2.04 -60.17
CA PHE A 153 -4.33 -3.17 -59.36
C PHE A 153 -3.03 -2.89 -58.58
N GLU A 154 -2.70 -1.62 -58.36
CA GLU A 154 -1.51 -1.20 -57.62
C GLU A 154 -1.81 -0.08 -56.61
N ILE A 155 -0.87 0.13 -55.71
CA ILE A 155 -0.83 1.21 -54.71
C ILE A 155 0.60 1.75 -54.69
N ASP A 156 0.77 3.03 -54.35
CA ASP A 156 2.11 3.61 -54.16
C ASP A 156 2.94 2.73 -53.22
N GLU A 157 4.09 2.30 -53.73
CA GLU A 157 4.96 1.33 -53.06
C GLU A 157 5.42 1.83 -51.69
N ARG A 158 5.61 3.14 -51.51
CA ARG A 158 6.05 3.73 -50.25
C ARG A 158 4.97 3.63 -49.18
N VAL A 159 3.70 3.79 -49.56
CA VAL A 159 2.55 3.61 -48.64
C VAL A 159 2.41 2.14 -48.26
N PHE A 160 2.49 1.23 -49.22
CA PHE A 160 2.42 -0.20 -48.94
C PHE A 160 3.55 -0.65 -48.01
N LEU A 161 4.78 -0.22 -48.29
CA LEU A 161 5.94 -0.53 -47.48
C LEU A 161 5.80 0.01 -46.05
N HIS A 162 5.31 1.24 -45.88
CA HIS A 162 5.03 1.82 -44.55
C HIS A 162 4.10 0.93 -43.72
N GLU A 163 2.97 0.51 -44.30
CA GLU A 163 2.02 -0.36 -43.64
C GLU A 163 2.57 -1.77 -43.40
N GLU A 164 3.42 -2.26 -44.30
CA GLU A 164 4.12 -3.53 -44.09
C GLU A 164 5.07 -3.45 -42.88
N ILE A 165 5.83 -2.36 -42.73
CA ILE A 165 6.79 -2.20 -41.63
C ILE A 165 6.07 -2.25 -40.27
N HIS A 166 4.87 -1.67 -40.16
CA HIS A 166 4.06 -1.78 -38.95
C HIS A 166 3.72 -3.23 -38.56
N ILE A 167 3.46 -4.08 -39.55
CA ILE A 167 3.23 -5.51 -39.35
C ILE A 167 4.53 -6.21 -38.96
N GLN A 168 5.61 -5.99 -39.73
CA GLN A 168 6.91 -6.61 -39.50
C GLN A 168 7.45 -6.32 -38.09
N GLN A 169 7.32 -5.07 -37.65
CA GLN A 169 7.74 -4.62 -36.32
C GLN A 169 6.70 -4.90 -35.23
N LYS A 170 5.53 -5.46 -35.57
CA LYS A 170 4.44 -5.83 -34.65
C LYS A 170 3.92 -4.66 -33.80
N HIS A 171 3.81 -3.45 -34.37
CA HIS A 171 3.38 -2.26 -33.64
C HIS A 171 1.96 -2.39 -33.03
N SER A 172 1.09 -3.21 -33.63
CA SER A 172 -0.23 -3.48 -33.05
C SER A 172 -0.16 -4.13 -31.66
N LEU A 173 0.88 -4.90 -31.34
CA LEU A 173 1.04 -5.52 -30.01
C LEU A 173 1.29 -4.46 -28.94
N ASP A 174 2.21 -3.54 -29.22
CA ASP A 174 2.54 -2.42 -28.33
C ASP A 174 1.29 -1.57 -28.03
N LEU A 175 0.47 -1.30 -29.06
CA LEU A 175 -0.77 -0.52 -28.93
C LEU A 175 -1.85 -1.27 -28.13
N ILE A 176 -2.02 -2.57 -28.38
CA ILE A 176 -2.92 -3.44 -27.60
C ILE A 176 -2.51 -3.45 -26.13
N PHE A 177 -1.21 -3.54 -25.87
CA PHE A 177 -0.66 -3.57 -24.51
C PHE A 177 -0.97 -2.29 -23.73
N ILE A 178 -0.69 -1.10 -24.31
CA ILE A 178 -0.99 0.16 -23.62
C ILE A 178 -2.49 0.42 -23.49
N GLU A 179 -3.31 0.02 -24.48
CA GLU A 179 -4.77 0.14 -24.37
C GLU A 179 -5.34 -0.73 -23.26
N LEU A 180 -4.81 -1.95 -23.06
CA LEU A 180 -5.19 -2.81 -21.95
C LEU A 180 -4.86 -2.16 -20.59
N ILE A 181 -3.61 -1.70 -20.42
CA ILE A 181 -3.17 -1.03 -19.18
C ILE A 181 -4.03 0.20 -18.90
N LYS A 182 -4.24 1.04 -19.91
CA LYS A 182 -5.04 2.27 -19.80
C LYS A 182 -6.51 1.98 -19.52
N SER A 183 -7.06 0.83 -19.93
CA SER A 183 -8.44 0.46 -19.61
C SER A 183 -8.59 0.07 -18.14
N ILE A 184 -7.60 -0.64 -17.58
CA ILE A 184 -7.59 -1.03 -16.17
C ILE A 184 -7.24 0.16 -15.28
N LEU A 185 -6.15 0.87 -15.58
CA LEU A 185 -5.65 2.02 -14.83
C LEU A 185 -6.06 3.35 -15.49
N TRP A 186 -7.34 3.48 -15.83
CA TRP A 186 -7.88 4.59 -16.63
C TRP A 186 -7.75 5.96 -15.98
N LEU A 187 -7.62 6.01 -14.65
CA LEU A 187 -7.42 7.24 -13.89
C LEU A 187 -6.01 7.84 -14.09
N ASN A 188 -5.03 7.05 -14.55
CA ASN A 188 -3.67 7.55 -14.78
C ASN A 188 -3.55 8.26 -16.14
N PRO A 189 -3.41 9.61 -16.19
CA PRO A 189 -3.30 10.37 -17.43
C PRO A 189 -1.98 10.09 -18.16
N PHE A 190 -0.91 9.69 -17.45
CA PHE A 190 0.38 9.40 -18.07
C PHE A 190 0.32 8.25 -19.06
N PHE A 191 -0.57 7.27 -18.87
CA PHE A 191 -0.75 6.18 -19.83
C PHE A 191 -1.34 6.64 -21.18
N TYR A 192 -2.13 7.71 -21.19
CA TYR A 192 -2.60 8.33 -22.44
C TYR A 192 -1.45 9.03 -23.17
N PHE A 193 -0.53 9.67 -22.42
CA PHE A 193 0.66 10.27 -23.01
C PHE A 193 1.67 9.22 -23.49
N TYR A 194 1.84 8.10 -22.77
CA TYR A 194 2.61 6.94 -23.23
C TYR A 194 2.06 6.42 -24.56
N LYS A 195 0.74 6.22 -24.68
CA LYS A 195 0.12 5.81 -25.95
C LYS A 195 0.52 6.75 -27.09
N ASN A 196 0.39 8.05 -26.89
CA ASN A 196 0.73 9.04 -27.91
C ASN A 196 2.23 9.01 -28.24
N ALA A 197 3.10 8.83 -27.24
CA ALA A 197 4.54 8.70 -27.44
C ALA A 197 4.90 7.45 -28.26
N MET A 198 4.25 6.31 -27.97
CA MET A 198 4.45 5.05 -28.68
C MET A 198 4.01 5.16 -30.14
N ILE A 199 2.81 5.69 -30.39
CA ILE A 199 2.31 5.92 -31.76
C ILE A 199 3.29 6.78 -32.55
N ASN A 200 3.71 7.94 -32.01
CA ASN A 200 4.68 8.80 -32.69
C ASN A 200 5.99 8.05 -32.99
N ASN A 201 6.49 7.25 -32.05
CA ASN A 201 7.71 6.48 -32.24
C ASN A 201 7.56 5.38 -33.31
N HIS A 202 6.42 4.70 -33.38
CA HIS A 202 6.08 3.71 -34.41
C HIS A 202 6.02 4.34 -35.81
N GLU A 203 5.38 5.50 -35.93
CA GLU A 203 5.34 6.27 -37.18
C GLU A 203 6.75 6.65 -37.63
N PHE A 204 7.58 7.16 -36.71
CA PHE A 204 8.97 7.53 -37.04
C PHE A 204 9.81 6.32 -37.44
N LEU A 205 9.61 5.16 -36.80
CA LEU A 205 10.31 3.92 -37.16
C LEU A 205 9.94 3.45 -38.57
N ALA A 206 8.64 3.50 -38.91
CA ALA A 206 8.18 3.14 -40.24
C ALA A 206 8.68 4.13 -41.30
N ASP A 207 8.60 5.43 -41.03
CA ASP A 207 9.10 6.46 -41.93
C ASP A 207 10.61 6.34 -42.19
N GLU A 208 11.40 6.07 -41.14
CA GLU A 208 12.85 5.92 -41.28
C GLU A 208 13.21 4.72 -42.17
N GLU A 209 12.49 3.60 -42.01
CA GLU A 209 12.74 2.40 -42.79
C GLU A 209 12.35 2.58 -44.27
N VAL A 210 11.27 3.32 -44.56
CA VAL A 210 10.91 3.69 -45.95
C VAL A 210 11.98 4.59 -46.57
N ILE A 211 12.49 5.58 -45.82
CA ILE A 211 13.54 6.49 -46.30
C ILE A 211 14.84 5.74 -46.58
N ASN A 212 15.20 4.77 -45.73
CA ASN A 212 16.39 3.95 -45.90
C ASN A 212 16.37 3.07 -47.16
N GLN A 213 15.20 2.83 -47.76
CA GLN A 213 15.06 2.15 -49.06
C GLN A 213 15.26 3.07 -50.27
N ASN A 214 16.14 4.06 -50.16
CA ASN A 214 16.47 5.06 -51.20
C ASN A 214 15.30 5.96 -51.63
N THR A 215 14.40 6.29 -50.69
CA THR A 215 13.29 7.20 -50.97
C THR A 215 13.69 8.65 -50.70
N ASP A 216 13.44 9.56 -51.66
CA ASP A 216 13.63 10.99 -51.43
C ASP A 216 12.67 11.52 -50.36
N ILE A 217 13.21 12.23 -49.37
CA ILE A 217 12.46 12.70 -48.19
C ILE A 217 11.35 13.66 -48.60
N LYS A 218 11.59 14.57 -49.55
CA LYS A 218 10.57 15.58 -49.94
C LYS A 218 9.42 14.91 -50.67
N ASN A 219 9.72 14.06 -51.65
CA ASN A 219 8.71 13.30 -52.38
C ASN A 219 7.86 12.41 -51.46
N TYR A 220 8.46 11.87 -50.40
CA TYR A 220 7.73 11.08 -49.40
C TYR A 220 6.87 11.95 -48.47
N GLN A 221 7.36 13.12 -48.03
CA GLN A 221 6.58 14.07 -47.25
C GLN A 221 5.37 14.59 -48.04
N GLU A 222 5.53 14.88 -49.33
CA GLU A 222 4.44 15.29 -50.22
C GLU A 222 3.38 14.20 -50.35
N LEU A 223 3.79 12.93 -50.51
CA LEU A 223 2.87 11.79 -50.52
C LEU A 223 2.06 11.69 -49.22
N ILE A 224 2.72 11.76 -48.07
CA ILE A 224 2.04 11.72 -46.76
C ILE A 224 1.07 12.90 -46.64
N LEU A 225 1.47 14.09 -47.07
CA LEU A 225 0.62 15.27 -47.03
C LEU A 225 -0.63 15.10 -47.90
N GLN A 226 -0.47 14.57 -49.12
CA GLN A 226 -1.59 14.26 -50.02
C GLN A 226 -2.55 13.25 -49.40
N GLU A 227 -2.04 12.18 -48.79
CA GLU A 227 -2.87 11.17 -48.10
C GLU A 227 -3.65 11.79 -46.92
N VAL A 228 -3.02 12.65 -46.12
CA VAL A 228 -3.69 13.36 -45.01
C VAL A 228 -4.74 14.36 -45.52
N MET A 229 -4.50 15.01 -46.66
CA MET A 229 -5.43 15.98 -47.25
C MET A 229 -6.67 15.30 -47.87
N LYS A 230 -6.53 14.12 -48.50
CA LYS A 230 -7.67 13.37 -49.07
C LYS A 230 -8.74 13.02 -48.03
N GLN A 231 -8.37 12.91 -46.76
CA GLN A 231 -9.27 12.56 -45.66
C GLN A 231 -10.08 13.75 -45.11
N GLN A 232 -9.84 14.98 -45.58
CA GLN A 232 -10.51 16.18 -45.06
C GLN A 232 -11.87 16.39 -45.71
N ASN A 233 -12.90 15.73 -45.17
CA ASN A 233 -14.29 16.00 -45.56
C ASN A 233 -15.15 16.13 -44.30
N LEU A 234 -15.28 17.35 -43.75
CA LEU A 234 -16.49 17.94 -43.11
C LEU A 234 -16.21 19.21 -42.26
N THR A 235 -17.15 20.16 -42.36
CA THR A 235 -17.04 21.63 -42.25
C THR A 235 -17.37 22.27 -40.88
N LEU A 236 -17.49 21.49 -39.80
CA LEU A 236 -17.84 21.99 -38.45
C LEU A 236 -16.95 21.38 -37.35
N THR A 237 -15.66 21.15 -37.63
CA THR A 237 -14.75 20.45 -36.70
C THR A 237 -13.37 21.10 -36.58
N HIS A 238 -12.78 21.05 -35.38
CA HIS A 238 -11.35 21.31 -35.17
C HIS A 238 -10.53 20.18 -35.81
N GLN A 239 -10.20 20.29 -37.10
CA GLN A 239 -9.33 19.34 -37.82
C GLN A 239 -7.86 19.51 -37.39
N PHE A 240 -7.48 18.83 -36.30
CA PHE A 240 -6.11 18.84 -35.77
C PHE A 240 -5.47 17.45 -35.85
N ASN A 241 -5.05 17.02 -37.04
CA ASN A 241 -4.06 15.95 -37.21
C ASN A 241 -2.68 16.44 -37.69
N PHE A 242 -2.53 17.74 -38.02
CA PHE A 242 -1.24 18.31 -38.41
C PHE A 242 -0.13 18.13 -37.36
N ASN A 243 -0.47 18.04 -36.07
CA ASN A 243 0.56 17.98 -35.04
C ASN A 243 1.39 16.69 -35.11
N ASN A 244 0.78 15.55 -35.48
CA ASN A 244 1.51 14.29 -35.62
C ASN A 244 2.29 14.26 -36.95
N THR A 245 1.66 14.66 -38.06
CA THR A 245 2.34 14.77 -39.37
C THR A 245 3.53 15.72 -39.32
N LYS A 246 3.38 16.88 -38.65
CA LYS A 246 4.47 17.83 -38.42
C LYS A 246 5.63 17.19 -37.67
N LYS A 247 5.36 16.40 -36.62
CA LYS A 247 6.41 15.69 -35.88
C LYS A 247 7.13 14.67 -36.75
N ARG A 248 6.40 13.94 -37.60
CA ARG A 248 6.98 13.00 -38.58
C ARG A 248 7.95 13.72 -39.51
N PHE A 249 7.53 14.83 -40.12
CA PHE A 249 8.36 15.61 -41.04
C PHE A 249 9.64 16.16 -40.37
N ILE A 250 9.50 16.68 -39.15
CA ILE A 250 10.65 17.14 -38.36
C ILE A 250 11.60 15.96 -38.08
N MET A 251 11.09 14.78 -37.71
CA MET A 251 11.93 13.64 -37.37
C MET A 251 12.67 13.05 -38.58
N MET A 252 12.03 12.98 -39.75
CA MET A 252 12.63 12.47 -41.00
C MET A 252 13.89 13.26 -41.39
N THR A 253 13.86 14.58 -41.22
CA THR A 253 14.95 15.50 -41.56
C THR A 253 15.97 15.66 -40.43
N LYS A 254 15.72 15.06 -39.27
CA LYS A 254 16.55 15.24 -38.09
C LYS A 254 17.80 14.38 -38.10
N GLN A 255 18.85 14.88 -37.48
CA GLN A 255 20.03 14.11 -37.12
C GLN A 255 20.20 14.04 -35.59
N ASN A 256 20.87 13.00 -35.12
CA ASN A 256 21.17 12.84 -33.70
C ASN A 256 22.13 13.93 -33.22
N SER A 257 21.92 14.40 -31.99
CA SER A 257 22.88 15.30 -31.36
C SER A 257 24.17 14.57 -30.97
N LYS A 258 25.27 15.30 -30.82
CA LYS A 258 26.56 14.75 -30.35
C LYS A 258 26.43 14.01 -29.00
N PHE A 259 25.45 14.40 -28.18
CA PHE A 259 25.17 13.83 -26.86
C PHE A 259 24.11 12.72 -26.87
N ALA A 260 23.64 12.24 -28.02
CA ALA A 260 22.60 11.22 -28.10
C ALA A 260 22.93 9.96 -27.27
N LYS A 261 24.19 9.51 -27.29
CA LYS A 261 24.65 8.38 -26.46
C LYS A 261 24.52 8.67 -24.97
N ALA A 262 24.98 9.83 -24.52
CA ALA A 262 24.90 10.26 -23.12
C ALA A 262 23.44 10.37 -22.65
N LYS A 263 22.54 10.94 -23.47
CA LYS A 263 21.11 11.06 -23.16
C LYS A 263 20.43 9.70 -22.93
N LYS A 264 20.80 8.68 -23.71
CA LYS A 264 20.32 7.30 -23.48
C LYS A 264 20.84 6.74 -22.16
N MET A 265 22.10 7.04 -21.81
CA MET A 265 22.74 6.54 -20.60
C MET A 265 22.11 7.12 -19.32
N ILE A 266 21.48 8.31 -19.38
CA ILE A 266 20.73 8.91 -18.25
C ILE A 266 19.54 8.05 -17.82
N ALA A 267 19.00 7.20 -18.70
CA ALA A 267 17.91 6.30 -18.33
C ALA A 267 18.31 5.35 -17.18
N LEU A 268 19.54 4.84 -17.19
CA LEU A 268 20.02 3.87 -16.19
C LEU A 268 20.05 4.44 -14.75
N PRO A 269 20.71 5.56 -14.45
CA PRO A 269 20.68 6.14 -13.10
C PRO A 269 19.26 6.56 -12.71
N LEU A 270 18.42 7.01 -13.65
CA LEU A 270 17.02 7.33 -13.33
C LEU A 270 16.25 6.08 -12.87
N PHE A 271 16.42 4.94 -13.55
CA PHE A 271 15.83 3.68 -13.09
C PHE A 271 16.36 3.29 -11.70
N ALA A 272 17.66 3.40 -11.44
CA ALA A 272 18.21 3.10 -10.12
C ALA A 272 17.61 4.00 -9.01
N ILE A 273 17.54 5.31 -9.25
CA ILE A 273 16.95 6.28 -8.31
C ILE A 273 15.48 5.97 -8.06
N THR A 274 14.70 5.75 -9.13
CA THR A 274 13.27 5.45 -9.00
C THR A 274 13.01 4.11 -8.31
N THR A 275 13.86 3.10 -8.50
CA THR A 275 13.82 1.87 -7.70
C THR A 275 13.97 2.17 -6.21
N VAL A 276 15.01 2.91 -5.81
CA VAL A 276 15.26 3.22 -4.38
C VAL A 276 14.14 4.07 -3.76
N VAL A 277 13.51 4.95 -4.54
CA VAL A 277 12.44 5.84 -4.07
C VAL A 277 11.09 5.13 -3.97
N PHE A 278 10.72 4.31 -4.96
CA PHE A 278 9.36 3.77 -5.08
C PHE A 278 9.22 2.30 -4.66
N ALA A 279 10.30 1.53 -4.61
CA ALA A 279 10.25 0.17 -4.09
C ALA A 279 9.88 0.17 -2.60
N GLU A 280 9.27 -0.93 -2.17
CA GLU A 280 8.94 -1.16 -0.77
C GLU A 280 10.21 -1.45 0.01
N LYS A 281 10.39 -0.80 1.17
CA LYS A 281 11.60 -0.97 1.99
C LYS A 281 11.29 -1.93 3.12
N VAL A 282 12.06 -3.02 3.18
CA VAL A 282 12.04 -3.98 4.28
C VAL A 282 13.38 -3.83 5.00
N TYR A 283 13.40 -3.84 6.32
CA TYR A 283 14.63 -3.72 7.08
C TYR A 283 15.05 -5.11 7.55
N ALA A 284 16.25 -5.54 7.11
CA ALA A 284 16.83 -6.79 7.58
C ALA A 284 17.32 -6.57 9.02
N ASN A 285 16.83 -7.38 9.96
CA ASN A 285 17.48 -7.52 11.25
C ASN A 285 18.63 -8.50 11.02
N ASP A 286 19.87 -8.07 11.28
CA ASP A 286 21.04 -8.94 11.10
C ASP A 286 20.79 -10.25 11.85
N LYS A 287 20.77 -11.36 11.09
CA LYS A 287 20.86 -12.69 11.68
C LYS A 287 22.18 -12.73 12.42
N ILE A 288 22.11 -12.81 13.75
CA ILE A 288 23.25 -13.06 14.63
C ILE A 288 24.01 -14.25 14.08
N SER A 289 25.16 -13.97 13.45
CA SER A 289 26.19 -14.95 13.14
C SER A 289 26.49 -15.69 14.43
N ALA A 290 26.35 -17.01 14.43
CA ALA A 290 26.70 -17.84 15.58
C ALA A 290 28.12 -17.47 16.05
N PRO A 291 28.34 -17.19 17.34
CA PRO A 291 29.66 -16.80 17.81
C PRO A 291 30.61 -18.01 17.68
N GLU A 292 31.65 -17.88 16.87
CA GLU A 292 32.85 -18.70 16.99
C GLU A 292 33.44 -18.44 18.39
N ILE A 293 33.35 -19.45 19.26
CA ILE A 293 33.97 -19.42 20.57
C ILE A 293 35.49 -19.53 20.37
N LYS A 294 36.19 -18.40 20.37
CA LYS A 294 37.63 -18.36 20.67
C LYS A 294 37.82 -18.42 22.17
N LEU A 295 38.17 -19.61 22.67
CA LEU A 295 38.67 -19.82 24.03
C LEU A 295 40.07 -19.24 24.16
N GLU A 296 40.20 -18.05 24.72
CA GLU A 296 41.48 -17.53 25.19
C GLU A 296 41.74 -17.99 26.63
N LYS A 297 42.75 -18.84 26.79
CA LYS A 297 43.33 -19.22 28.09
C LYS A 297 44.11 -18.03 28.65
N LYS A 298 43.72 -17.51 29.80
CA LYS A 298 44.63 -16.83 30.73
C LYS A 298 44.43 -17.38 32.15
N PHE A 299 45.37 -18.20 32.57
CA PHE A 299 45.64 -18.50 33.98
C PHE A 299 47.07 -18.03 34.29
N GLN A 300 47.27 -17.68 35.57
CA GLN A 300 48.48 -17.22 36.28
C GLN A 300 48.73 -15.70 36.28
N ASN A 301 48.92 -15.00 37.41
CA ASN A 301 49.39 -15.39 38.75
C ASN A 301 48.95 -14.40 39.88
N GLU A 302 48.85 -14.94 41.10
CA GLU A 302 49.12 -14.37 42.46
C GLU A 302 48.34 -13.11 42.97
N LYS A 303 47.94 -12.94 44.25
CA LYS A 303 48.05 -13.70 45.51
C LYS A 303 47.02 -13.16 46.54
N VAL A 304 46.31 -14.08 47.19
CA VAL A 304 45.87 -14.19 48.61
C VAL A 304 45.77 -12.94 49.52
N LEU A 305 44.59 -12.72 50.12
CA LEU A 305 44.46 -12.44 51.56
C LEU A 305 43.15 -13.04 52.12
N PHE A 306 43.28 -13.90 53.14
CA PHE A 306 42.21 -14.68 53.77
C PHE A 306 41.91 -14.10 55.17
N SER A 307 40.65 -13.88 55.50
CA SER A 307 40.14 -13.82 56.89
C SER A 307 38.66 -14.22 56.87
N GLN A 308 38.36 -15.50 57.12
CA GLN A 308 37.85 -16.00 58.41
C GLN A 308 36.64 -15.22 58.94
N GLU A 309 35.41 -15.64 58.57
CA GLU A 309 34.24 -15.60 59.46
C GLU A 309 33.02 -16.42 58.95
N PHE A 310 33.26 -17.50 58.20
CA PHE A 310 32.21 -18.49 57.94
C PHE A 310 32.53 -19.73 58.78
N PHE A 311 32.00 -19.78 60.01
CA PHE A 311 31.52 -20.98 60.72
C PHE A 311 31.19 -20.61 62.17
N LYS A 312 29.94 -20.22 62.43
CA LYS A 312 29.35 -20.44 63.76
C LYS A 312 27.83 -20.56 63.70
N LYS A 313 27.39 -21.78 64.06
CA LYS A 313 26.11 -22.19 64.66
C LYS A 313 24.85 -22.26 63.79
N VAL A 314 24.60 -23.49 63.34
CA VAL A 314 23.29 -24.15 63.35
C VAL A 314 22.95 -24.56 64.79
N LYS A 315 21.72 -24.30 65.26
CA LYS A 315 20.96 -25.17 66.18
C LYS A 315 19.45 -25.01 65.96
N THR A 316 18.82 -26.18 65.92
CA THR A 316 17.40 -26.54 65.86
C THR A 316 16.67 -26.28 67.19
N ASP A 317 15.35 -26.11 67.16
CA ASP A 317 14.43 -26.86 68.04
C ASP A 317 12.96 -26.81 67.56
N THR A 318 12.26 -27.91 67.83
CA THR A 318 10.97 -28.37 67.29
C THR A 318 9.95 -28.47 68.42
N ILE A 319 8.66 -28.06 68.28
CA ILE A 319 7.43 -28.72 68.85
C ILE A 319 6.13 -28.26 68.11
N SER A 320 5.19 -29.18 67.90
CA SER A 320 3.73 -29.04 67.58
C SER A 320 2.93 -29.98 68.53
N PRO A 321 1.58 -30.11 68.58
CA PRO A 321 0.40 -29.26 68.27
C PRO A 321 -0.78 -29.36 69.32
N LYS A 322 -1.87 -28.55 69.25
CA LYS A 322 -3.31 -29.00 69.35
C LYS A 322 -4.40 -27.89 69.43
N LYS A 323 -5.36 -28.01 68.48
CA LYS A 323 -6.86 -28.02 68.53
C LYS A 323 -7.74 -27.04 69.35
N ALA A 324 -8.85 -26.69 68.65
CA ALA A 324 -10.25 -26.45 69.07
C ALA A 324 -10.56 -25.17 69.85
N ARG A 325 -11.77 -24.60 69.84
CA ARG A 325 -13.02 -24.54 69.05
C ARG A 325 -13.92 -23.57 69.86
N GLU A 326 -15.02 -23.10 69.27
CA GLU A 326 -16.26 -22.57 69.90
C GLU A 326 -16.40 -21.03 69.90
N THR A 327 -17.22 -20.45 69.00
CA THR A 327 -18.69 -20.14 69.05
C THR A 327 -19.02 -18.96 69.99
N LYS A 328 -19.97 -18.03 69.73
CA LYS A 328 -21.24 -18.02 68.99
C LYS A 328 -21.84 -16.59 68.96
N ALA A 329 -22.77 -16.34 68.02
CA ALA A 329 -23.98 -15.47 68.07
C ALA A 329 -23.81 -13.94 68.25
N GLU A 330 -24.20 -13.05 67.31
CA GLU A 330 -25.54 -12.71 66.73
C GLU A 330 -26.42 -11.89 67.73
N ILE A 331 -26.79 -10.63 67.41
CA ILE A 331 -28.15 -10.09 67.08
C ILE A 331 -27.94 -8.55 66.88
N LYS A 332 -28.16 -7.91 65.72
CA LYS A 332 -29.39 -7.45 65.02
C LYS A 332 -30.11 -6.23 65.63
N LYS A 333 -30.00 -5.09 64.91
CA LYS A 333 -30.92 -3.95 64.62
C LYS A 333 -31.74 -3.31 65.76
N ILE A 334 -31.89 -1.97 65.69
CA ILE A 334 -33.13 -1.21 65.36
C ILE A 334 -32.88 0.32 65.58
N THR A 335 -33.13 1.12 64.54
CA THR A 335 -33.34 2.59 64.46
C THR A 335 -34.76 2.98 64.99
N PRO A 336 -35.32 4.21 64.91
CA PRO A 336 -34.86 5.55 64.48
C PRO A 336 -35.27 6.66 65.49
N ASP A 337 -35.00 7.94 65.19
CA ASP A 337 -36.04 9.00 65.13
C ASP A 337 -35.45 10.43 65.09
N GLU A 338 -35.83 11.13 64.00
CA GLU A 338 -36.38 12.50 63.94
C GLU A 338 -35.50 13.68 64.44
N ILE A 339 -35.38 14.80 63.71
CA ILE A 339 -36.37 15.90 63.66
C ILE A 339 -36.11 16.76 62.40
N ASN A 340 -37.21 17.32 61.89
CA ASN A 340 -37.38 18.16 60.70
C ASN A 340 -37.69 19.63 61.10
N ALA A 341 -37.36 20.62 60.24
CA ALA A 341 -37.99 21.95 60.02
C ALA A 341 -36.96 22.93 59.39
N ASN A 342 -37.04 23.32 58.10
CA ASN A 342 -37.91 24.29 57.41
C ASN A 342 -37.65 25.78 57.71
N ASP A 343 -37.22 26.56 56.70
CA ASP A 343 -37.75 27.92 56.40
C ASP A 343 -37.36 28.47 54.98
N ALA A 344 -38.40 28.55 54.13
CA ALA A 344 -38.84 29.51 53.07
C ALA A 344 -37.95 30.13 51.92
N PRO A 345 -38.55 30.50 50.73
CA PRO A 345 -37.96 30.62 49.37
C PRO A 345 -38.02 32.08 48.78
N PRO A 346 -37.92 32.40 47.45
CA PRO A 346 -37.51 31.69 46.20
C PRO A 346 -36.48 32.47 45.31
N VAL A 347 -35.96 31.89 44.21
CA VAL A 347 -35.73 32.48 42.84
C VAL A 347 -35.05 31.42 41.93
N ALA A 348 -35.33 31.48 40.62
CA ALA A 348 -35.41 30.36 39.69
C ALA A 348 -34.15 29.97 38.85
N ALA A 349 -34.19 28.70 38.41
CA ALA A 349 -33.64 28.04 37.19
C ALA A 349 -32.13 27.73 37.09
N PRO A 350 -31.69 26.68 36.33
CA PRO A 350 -32.40 25.53 35.73
C PRO A 350 -31.92 24.15 36.25
N LYS A 351 -32.67 23.08 35.91
CA LYS A 351 -32.42 21.67 36.29
C LYS A 351 -30.99 21.22 35.97
N ILE A 352 -30.21 20.91 37.02
CA ILE A 352 -29.04 20.04 36.93
C ILE A 352 -29.55 18.61 36.99
N VAL A 353 -29.42 17.87 35.90
CA VAL A 353 -29.50 16.40 35.90
C VAL A 353 -28.37 15.93 36.83
N GLN A 354 -28.72 15.31 37.95
CA GLN A 354 -27.74 14.67 38.83
C GLN A 354 -27.10 13.52 38.07
N THR A 355 -25.88 13.74 37.60
CA THR A 355 -24.98 12.70 37.12
C THR A 355 -24.72 11.77 38.29
N GLY A 356 -25.26 10.56 38.25
CA GLY A 356 -24.95 9.52 39.24
C GLY A 356 -23.44 9.33 39.34
N GLU A 357 -22.92 9.39 40.55
CA GLU A 357 -21.50 9.24 40.84
C GLU A 357 -21.06 7.81 40.48
N GLN A 358 -20.37 7.65 39.35
CA GLN A 358 -19.79 6.38 38.91
C GLN A 358 -18.33 6.31 39.37
N ILE A 359 -18.03 5.40 40.30
CA ILE A 359 -16.66 5.17 40.78
C ILE A 359 -16.15 3.89 40.09
N PRO A 360 -15.06 3.93 39.31
CA PRO A 360 -14.53 2.74 38.65
C PRO A 360 -13.92 1.77 39.66
N ALA A 361 -13.85 0.49 39.27
CA ALA A 361 -13.19 -0.52 40.09
C ALA A 361 -11.70 -0.18 40.28
N GLU A 362 -11.20 -0.32 41.52
CA GLU A 362 -9.84 0.03 41.89
C GLU A 362 -9.05 -1.22 42.30
N TYR A 363 -7.90 -1.44 41.67
CA TYR A 363 -6.98 -2.51 42.05
C TYR A 363 -6.37 -2.22 43.45
N PRO A 364 -6.20 -3.22 44.33
CA PRO A 364 -5.62 -3.01 45.66
C PRO A 364 -4.20 -2.43 45.58
N GLY A 365 -4.01 -1.24 46.14
CA GLY A 365 -2.76 -0.47 46.04
C GLY A 365 -2.69 0.47 44.83
N GLY A 366 -3.77 0.58 44.05
CA GLY A 366 -3.87 1.44 42.89
C GLY A 366 -3.31 0.81 41.61
N ILE A 367 -3.68 1.40 40.48
CA ILE A 367 -3.33 0.85 39.16
C ILE A 367 -1.81 0.85 38.89
N HIS A 368 -1.06 1.75 39.53
CA HIS A 368 0.39 1.80 39.41
C HIS A 368 1.05 0.53 39.96
N VAL A 369 0.58 0.03 41.12
CA VAL A 369 1.08 -1.21 41.72
C VAL A 369 0.80 -2.41 40.82
N MET A 370 -0.40 -2.46 40.22
CA MET A 370 -0.73 -3.49 39.24
C MET A 370 0.20 -3.46 38.04
N ARG A 371 0.47 -2.28 37.48
CA ARG A 371 1.35 -2.11 36.31
C ARG A 371 2.79 -2.51 36.62
N MET A 372 3.30 -2.13 37.78
CA MET A 372 4.63 -2.54 38.24
C MET A 372 4.71 -4.06 38.42
N PHE A 373 3.68 -4.67 39.01
CA PHE A 373 3.61 -6.13 39.14
C PHE A 373 3.60 -6.80 37.77
N VAL A 374 2.76 -6.33 36.84
CA VAL A 374 2.68 -6.88 35.49
C VAL A 374 4.01 -6.72 34.77
N GLY A 375 4.64 -5.54 34.80
CA GLY A 375 5.93 -5.30 34.17
C GLY A 375 7.06 -6.18 34.72
N ASN A 376 7.13 -6.36 36.05
CA ASN A 376 8.18 -7.14 36.69
C ASN A 376 8.02 -8.66 36.53
N ASN A 377 6.80 -9.14 36.29
CA ASN A 377 6.49 -10.58 36.18
C ASN A 377 6.20 -11.02 34.74
N PHE A 378 6.30 -10.12 33.76
CA PHE A 378 6.14 -10.42 32.35
C PHE A 378 7.36 -11.18 31.84
N ASP A 379 7.17 -12.42 31.41
CA ASP A 379 8.24 -13.26 30.89
C ASP A 379 8.46 -12.92 29.41
N SER A 380 9.48 -12.12 29.13
CA SER A 380 9.91 -11.84 27.76
C SER A 380 10.63 -13.01 27.09
N GLY A 381 10.97 -14.06 27.84
CA GLY A 381 11.63 -15.27 27.36
C GLY A 381 10.70 -16.24 26.61
N VAL A 382 9.38 -16.08 26.73
CA VAL A 382 8.39 -16.88 25.96
C VAL A 382 8.32 -16.49 24.48
N PHE A 383 8.96 -15.38 24.11
CA PHE A 383 9.04 -14.89 22.74
C PHE A 383 10.34 -15.37 22.10
N ASP A 384 10.28 -15.72 20.81
CA ASP A 384 11.48 -16.03 20.04
C ASP A 384 12.46 -14.86 20.13
N LYS A 385 13.76 -15.13 20.21
CA LYS A 385 14.82 -14.09 20.26
C LYS A 385 14.82 -13.16 19.03
N ASN A 386 14.11 -13.53 17.97
CA ASN A 386 13.93 -12.76 16.74
C ASN A 386 12.57 -12.02 16.69
N THR A 387 11.80 -12.05 17.78
CA THR A 387 10.52 -11.34 17.90
C THR A 387 10.80 -9.85 17.87
N THR A 388 10.37 -9.16 16.82
CA THR A 388 10.57 -7.72 16.64
C THR A 388 9.25 -7.00 16.47
N GLY A 389 9.27 -5.69 16.71
CA GLY A 389 8.12 -4.83 16.48
C GLY A 389 7.36 -4.49 17.76
N THR A 390 6.25 -3.76 17.58
CA THR A 390 5.40 -3.33 18.69
C THR A 390 4.22 -4.28 18.81
N MET A 391 4.16 -5.00 19.92
CA MET A 391 3.01 -5.81 20.26
C MET A 391 2.07 -5.00 21.14
N LYS A 392 0.79 -5.04 20.78
CA LYS A 392 -0.28 -4.40 21.52
C LYS A 392 -1.34 -5.44 21.83
N THR A 393 -1.81 -5.43 23.06
CA THR A 393 -2.99 -6.19 23.47
C THR A 393 -3.82 -5.36 24.44
N SER A 394 -5.14 -5.47 24.34
CA SER A 394 -6.05 -4.97 25.35
C SER A 394 -6.47 -6.13 26.24
N ILE A 395 -6.17 -6.04 27.53
CA ILE A 395 -6.64 -7.01 28.52
C ILE A 395 -7.95 -6.50 29.13
N PHE A 396 -8.97 -7.34 29.13
CA PHE A 396 -10.28 -7.09 29.72
C PHE A 396 -10.44 -7.98 30.95
N ILE A 397 -10.64 -7.36 32.12
CA ILE A 397 -10.76 -8.03 33.41
C ILE A 397 -12.18 -7.83 33.91
N SER A 398 -12.97 -8.89 33.93
CA SER A 398 -14.33 -8.88 34.49
C SER A 398 -14.27 -9.00 36.00
N ILE A 399 -14.84 -8.03 36.70
CA ILE A 399 -14.86 -7.92 38.16
C ILE A 399 -16.31 -8.03 38.61
N ASP A 400 -16.60 -8.90 39.57
CA ASP A 400 -17.94 -9.03 40.14
C ASP A 400 -18.25 -7.96 41.20
N GLU A 401 -19.49 -8.00 41.71
CA GLU A 401 -20.02 -7.10 42.74
C GLU A 401 -19.22 -7.17 44.06
N ASN A 402 -18.47 -8.26 44.27
CA ASN A 402 -17.63 -8.49 45.44
C ASN A 402 -16.16 -8.10 45.20
N GLY A 403 -15.82 -7.54 44.04
CA GLY A 403 -14.46 -7.17 43.69
C GLY A 403 -13.57 -8.35 43.27
N LYS A 404 -14.15 -9.52 42.98
CA LYS A 404 -13.40 -10.71 42.55
C LYS A 404 -13.30 -10.76 41.02
N THR A 405 -12.10 -11.08 40.52
CA THR A 405 -11.89 -11.32 39.09
C THR A 405 -12.56 -12.63 38.67
N THR A 406 -13.49 -12.55 37.71
CA THR A 406 -14.29 -13.69 37.22
C THR A 406 -13.80 -14.19 35.87
N LYS A 407 -13.32 -13.30 35.00
CA LYS A 407 -12.85 -13.63 33.65
C LYS A 407 -11.77 -12.65 33.22
N ILE A 408 -10.77 -13.16 32.50
CA ILE A 408 -9.74 -12.36 31.82
C ILE A 408 -9.81 -12.72 30.34
N LYS A 409 -9.82 -11.71 29.46
CA LYS A 409 -9.77 -11.88 28.01
C LYS A 409 -8.74 -10.92 27.43
N THR A 410 -7.99 -11.35 26.44
CA THR A 410 -7.04 -10.50 25.71
C THR A 410 -7.46 -10.35 24.26
N GLU A 411 -7.32 -9.14 23.72
CA GLU A 411 -7.55 -8.84 22.29
C GLU A 411 -6.32 -8.14 21.72
N GLY A 412 -5.60 -8.87 20.88
CA GLY A 412 -4.35 -8.42 20.26
C GLY A 412 -3.95 -9.34 19.11
N GLY A 413 -3.15 -8.83 18.17
CA GLY A 413 -2.77 -9.56 16.95
C GLY A 413 -1.77 -10.70 17.15
N ASN A 414 -1.12 -10.80 18.33
CA ASN A 414 -0.13 -11.82 18.62
C ASN A 414 -0.62 -12.78 19.72
N MET A 415 -0.79 -14.07 19.38
CA MET A 415 -1.33 -15.08 20.29
C MET A 415 -0.42 -15.41 21.47
N VAL A 416 0.91 -15.38 21.29
CA VAL A 416 1.89 -15.64 22.35
C VAL A 416 1.88 -14.49 23.35
N PHE A 417 1.85 -13.26 22.85
CA PHE A 417 1.75 -12.04 23.65
C PHE A 417 0.45 -11.97 24.46
N ASN A 418 -0.66 -12.35 23.83
CA ASN A 418 -1.96 -12.44 24.48
C ASN A 418 -1.94 -13.49 25.62
N LYS A 419 -1.40 -14.68 25.39
CA LYS A 419 -1.31 -15.73 26.41
C LYS A 419 -0.44 -15.31 27.60
N GLU A 420 0.68 -14.64 27.34
CA GLU A 420 1.57 -14.17 28.41
C GLU A 420 0.95 -13.02 29.19
N ALA A 421 0.30 -12.06 28.51
CA ALA A 421 -0.46 -10.99 29.15
C ALA A 421 -1.58 -11.54 30.03
N GLU A 422 -2.31 -12.56 29.57
CA GLU A 422 -3.35 -13.24 30.35
C GLU A 422 -2.77 -13.94 31.60
N ARG A 423 -1.65 -14.67 31.45
CA ARG A 423 -0.97 -15.37 32.55
C ARG A 423 -0.56 -14.42 33.66
N VAL A 424 0.10 -13.30 33.31
CA VAL A 424 0.63 -12.34 34.26
C VAL A 424 -0.48 -11.56 34.96
N VAL A 425 -1.55 -11.19 34.24
CA VAL A 425 -2.70 -10.51 34.86
C VAL A 425 -3.48 -11.48 35.75
N LYS A 426 -3.56 -12.77 35.41
CA LYS A 426 -4.12 -13.79 36.30
C LYS A 426 -3.32 -13.89 37.59
N LEU A 427 -1.99 -13.87 37.53
CA LEU A 427 -1.13 -13.82 38.72
C LEU A 427 -1.29 -12.53 39.52
N ALA A 428 -1.42 -11.38 38.85
CA ALA A 428 -1.62 -10.09 39.50
C ALA A 428 -2.97 -10.01 40.24
N THR A 429 -3.98 -10.72 39.75
CA THR A 429 -5.34 -10.70 40.32
C THR A 429 -5.64 -11.90 41.22
N ASP A 430 -4.76 -12.91 41.25
CA ASP A 430 -4.95 -14.10 42.07
C ASP A 430 -4.93 -13.76 43.57
N ASN A 431 -5.94 -14.23 44.30
CA ASN A 431 -6.15 -13.92 45.71
C ASN A 431 -6.17 -12.41 46.05
N LYS A 432 -6.49 -11.54 45.07
CA LYS A 432 -6.68 -10.09 45.27
C LYS A 432 -8.16 -9.73 45.14
N THR A 433 -8.60 -8.82 46.02
CA THR A 433 -9.95 -8.26 45.98
C THR A 433 -9.85 -6.80 45.55
N TRP A 434 -10.51 -6.46 44.45
CA TRP A 434 -10.64 -5.09 43.96
C TRP A 434 -11.65 -4.34 44.80
N LYS A 435 -11.53 -3.01 44.88
CA LYS A 435 -12.72 -2.22 45.23
C LYS A 435 -13.66 -2.31 44.03
N PRO A 436 -14.89 -2.83 44.19
CA PRO A 436 -15.81 -2.98 43.07
C PRO A 436 -16.19 -1.61 42.51
N ALA A 437 -16.65 -1.58 41.26
CA ALA A 437 -17.21 -0.37 40.69
C ALA A 437 -18.51 -0.02 41.42
N ILE A 438 -18.74 1.25 41.67
CA ILE A 438 -19.95 1.75 42.34
C ILE A 438 -20.73 2.56 41.33
N GLU A 439 -22.00 2.21 41.15
CA GLU A 439 -22.97 2.98 40.37
C GLU A 439 -24.16 3.30 41.27
N ASN A 440 -24.45 4.59 41.47
CA ASN A 440 -25.51 5.06 42.36
C ASN A 440 -25.43 4.50 43.79
N GLY A 441 -24.21 4.34 44.31
CA GLY A 441 -23.95 3.78 45.65
C GLY A 441 -24.02 2.26 45.75
N ILE A 442 -24.30 1.55 44.65
CA ILE A 442 -24.44 0.08 44.63
C ILE A 442 -23.22 -0.53 43.91
N PRO A 443 -22.57 -1.58 44.48
CA PRO A 443 -21.54 -2.33 43.79
C PRO A 443 -22.08 -3.01 42.53
N VAL A 444 -21.43 -2.80 41.38
CA VAL A 444 -21.85 -3.37 40.10
C VAL A 444 -20.73 -4.15 39.43
N LYS A 445 -21.11 -5.13 38.60
CA LYS A 445 -20.17 -5.85 37.74
C LYS A 445 -19.55 -4.87 36.75
N SER A 446 -18.24 -4.93 36.58
CA SER A 446 -17.51 -4.03 35.70
C SER A 446 -16.44 -4.76 34.90
N VAL A 447 -16.01 -4.13 33.81
CA VAL A 447 -14.88 -4.61 33.01
C VAL A 447 -13.79 -3.56 33.04
N PHE A 448 -12.64 -3.91 33.61
CA PHE A 448 -11.47 -3.06 33.60
C PHE A 448 -10.62 -3.35 32.35
N LYS A 449 -10.34 -2.31 31.55
CA LYS A 449 -9.49 -2.42 30.36
C LYS A 449 -8.07 -1.95 30.68
N LEU A 450 -7.11 -2.86 30.55
CA LEU A 450 -5.69 -2.57 30.68
C LEU A 450 -5.01 -2.68 29.31
N PRO A 451 -4.65 -1.56 28.65
CA PRO A 451 -3.85 -1.61 27.44
C PRO A 451 -2.40 -1.95 27.80
N LEU A 452 -1.85 -2.99 27.16
CA LEU A 452 -0.46 -3.37 27.28
C LEU A 452 0.21 -3.24 25.91
N THR A 453 1.31 -2.50 25.88
CA THR A 453 2.16 -2.36 24.70
C THR A 453 3.57 -2.71 25.08
N MET A 454 4.18 -3.63 24.35
CA MET A 454 5.59 -3.97 24.49
C MET A 454 6.28 -3.80 23.16
N ARG A 455 7.44 -3.16 23.19
CA ARG A 455 8.30 -3.03 22.04
C ARG A 455 9.42 -4.06 22.20
N PHE A 456 9.46 -5.02 21.29
CA PHE A 456 10.59 -5.93 21.16
C PHE A 456 11.58 -5.28 20.19
N ASN A 457 12.82 -5.16 20.64
CA ASN A 457 13.91 -4.53 19.89
C ASN A 457 14.63 -5.57 19.05
#